data_AF-A0A1U7VWD5-F1
#
_entry.id   AF-A0A1U7VWD5-F1
#
_cell.length_a   1.000
_cell.length_b   1.000
_cell.length_c   1.000
_cell.angle_alpha   90.00
_cell.angle_beta   90.00
_cell.angle_gamma   90.00
#
_symmetry.space_group_name_H-M   'P 1'
#
loop_
_entity.id
_entity.type
_entity.pdbx_description
1 polymer ?
#
loop_
_entity_poly.entity_id
_entity_poly.type
_entity_poly.pdbx_seq_one_letter_code
_entity_poly.pdbx_strand_id
1 'polypeptide(L)'
;MKSLTVFKVVLLLTLFSWINILQARPSTTNKSASCTTLLARLKVEDEEGSSQCWDSLLELQTCTGEIVLFFINGETYLGPDCCGAIRTIERQCWPSMLGSIGFTSEERDILHGYCDASESCSTPEIPSPLAR
;
A
#
# COMPACT_ATOMS: atom_id res chain seq x y z
N MET A 1 33.65 18.20 -31.96
CA MET A 1 33.95 16.89 -31.31
C MET A 1 33.17 16.70 -30.00
N LYS A 2 33.26 17.60 -29.02
CA LYS A 2 32.56 17.47 -27.71
C LYS A 2 31.03 17.28 -27.82
N SER A 3 30.37 18.04 -28.70
CA SER A 3 28.93 17.90 -28.96
C SER A 3 28.53 16.56 -29.58
N LEU A 4 29.44 15.95 -30.35
CA LEU A 4 29.20 14.62 -30.96
C LEU A 4 29.35 13.52 -29.91
N THR A 5 30.27 13.69 -28.95
CA THR A 5 30.40 12.81 -27.79
C THR A 5 29.17 12.87 -26.90
N VAL A 6 28.65 14.08 -26.61
CA VAL A 6 27.43 14.26 -25.82
C VAL A 6 26.23 13.62 -26.51
N PHE A 7 26.05 13.82 -27.81
CA PHE A 7 24.96 13.20 -28.57
C PHE A 7 25.02 11.66 -28.53
N LYS A 8 26.21 11.08 -28.68
CA LYS A 8 26.40 9.63 -28.55
C LYS A 8 26.11 9.11 -27.15
N VAL A 9 26.51 9.83 -26.10
CA VAL A 9 26.24 9.43 -24.71
C VAL A 9 24.74 9.46 -24.42
N VAL A 10 24.04 10.52 -24.82
CA VAL A 10 22.57 10.61 -24.66
C VAL A 10 21.87 9.48 -25.41
N LEU A 11 22.29 9.19 -26.64
CA LEU A 11 21.71 8.13 -27.46
C LEU A 11 21.96 6.72 -26.88
N LEU A 12 23.12 6.49 -26.26
CA LEU A 12 23.40 5.24 -25.53
C LEU A 12 22.51 5.11 -24.29
N LEU A 13 22.37 6.17 -23.49
CA LEU A 13 21.55 6.15 -22.27
C LEU A 13 20.06 5.89 -22.56
N THR A 14 19.51 6.45 -23.64
CA THR A 14 18.13 6.18 -24.04
C THR A 14 17.94 4.75 -24.53
N LEU A 15 18.93 4.17 -25.22
CA LEU A 15 18.90 2.76 -25.64
C LEU A 15 18.98 1.80 -24.44
N PHE A 16 19.82 2.08 -23.44
CA PHE A 16 19.91 1.25 -22.21
C PHE A 16 18.61 1.27 -21.39
N SER A 17 17.88 2.38 -21.38
CA SER A 17 16.59 2.50 -20.68
C SER A 17 15.52 1.54 -21.24
N TRP A 18 15.57 1.22 -22.53
CA TRP A 18 14.63 0.29 -23.18
C TRP A 18 14.94 -1.19 -22.94
N ILE A 19 16.11 -1.53 -22.37
CA ILE A 19 16.52 -2.93 -22.14
C ILE A 19 15.79 -3.54 -20.93
N ASN A 20 15.18 -2.74 -20.06
CA ASN A 20 14.46 -3.23 -18.88
C ASN A 20 12.97 -3.58 -19.12
N ILE A 21 12.52 -3.75 -20.36
CA ILE A 21 11.11 -4.15 -20.65
C ILE A 21 10.94 -5.69 -20.77
N LEU A 22 11.99 -6.50 -20.62
CA LEU A 22 11.88 -7.96 -20.62
C LEU A 22 12.07 -8.59 -19.23
N GLN A 23 11.24 -8.16 -18.27
CA GLN A 23 10.80 -9.06 -17.19
C GLN A 23 9.38 -8.71 -16.70
N ALA A 24 8.48 -8.37 -17.63
CA ALA A 24 7.05 -8.54 -17.38
C ALA A 24 6.66 -9.95 -17.85
N ARG A 25 6.41 -10.85 -16.90
CA ARG A 25 5.74 -12.13 -17.15
C ARG A 25 4.44 -11.84 -17.92
N PRO A 26 4.25 -12.34 -19.15
CA PRO A 26 2.99 -12.19 -19.84
C PRO A 26 1.98 -13.15 -19.19
N SER A 27 1.12 -12.64 -18.32
CA SER A 27 -0.19 -13.26 -18.14
C SER A 27 -0.98 -12.98 -19.41
N THR A 28 -0.91 -13.91 -20.36
CA THR A 28 -1.83 -13.96 -21.48
C THR A 28 -3.24 -14.22 -20.95
N THR A 29 -4.02 -13.16 -20.78
CA THR A 29 -5.46 -13.17 -21.06
C THR A 29 -5.90 -11.74 -21.35
N ASN A 30 -6.16 -11.49 -22.63
CA ASN A 30 -7.02 -10.47 -23.23
C ASN A 30 -7.10 -9.06 -22.60
N LYS A 31 -6.62 -8.12 -23.40
CA LYS A 31 -6.86 -6.67 -23.36
C LYS A 31 -8.36 -6.37 -23.13
N SER A 32 -8.62 -5.44 -22.21
CA SER A 32 -9.84 -4.60 -22.12
C SER A 32 -11.07 -5.08 -21.32
N ALA A 33 -10.97 -6.12 -20.48
CA ALA A 33 -12.05 -6.43 -19.51
C ALA A 33 -11.57 -6.65 -18.07
N SER A 34 -10.25 -6.60 -17.80
CA SER A 34 -9.70 -7.16 -16.55
C SER A 34 -9.41 -6.17 -15.41
N CYS A 35 -9.60 -4.87 -15.58
CA CYS A 35 -9.65 -3.95 -14.43
C CYS A 35 -11.06 -3.95 -13.79
N THR A 36 -12.10 -4.19 -14.59
CA THR A 36 -13.46 -4.38 -14.11
C THR A 36 -13.62 -5.70 -13.37
N THR A 37 -12.88 -6.75 -13.72
CA THR A 37 -12.93 -8.03 -13.00
C THR A 37 -12.18 -8.01 -11.69
N LEU A 38 -11.09 -7.25 -11.50
CA LEU A 38 -10.40 -7.19 -10.21
C LEU A 38 -11.22 -6.38 -9.21
N LEU A 39 -11.72 -5.22 -9.60
CA LEU A 39 -12.64 -4.42 -8.76
C LEU A 39 -13.95 -5.17 -8.48
N ALA A 40 -14.49 -5.89 -9.48
CA ALA A 40 -15.66 -6.75 -9.26
C ALA A 40 -15.32 -7.96 -8.38
N ARG A 41 -14.17 -8.62 -8.54
CA ARG A 41 -13.74 -9.76 -7.68
C ARG A 41 -13.53 -9.31 -6.24
N LEU A 42 -12.89 -8.16 -6.03
CA LEU A 42 -12.75 -7.52 -4.72
C LEU A 42 -14.10 -7.20 -4.09
N LYS A 43 -15.12 -6.93 -4.90
CA LYS A 43 -16.48 -6.59 -4.47
C LYS A 43 -17.46 -7.78 -4.45
N VAL A 44 -17.06 -8.95 -4.95
CA VAL A 44 -17.96 -10.12 -5.19
C VAL A 44 -17.69 -11.29 -4.25
N GLU A 45 -16.67 -11.25 -3.40
CA GLU A 45 -16.62 -12.17 -2.26
C GLU A 45 -17.41 -11.55 -1.10
N ASP A 46 -18.67 -11.97 -1.06
CA ASP A 46 -19.75 -11.72 -0.10
C ASP A 46 -19.40 -12.21 1.33
N GLU A 47 -18.25 -11.78 1.83
CA GLU A 47 -17.91 -11.76 3.24
C GLU A 47 -18.18 -10.31 3.69
N GLU A 48 -19.14 -10.09 4.60
CA GLU A 48 -19.56 -8.75 5.06
C GLU A 48 -18.39 -7.83 5.50
N GLY A 49 -17.20 -8.38 5.77
CA GLY A 49 -15.99 -7.64 6.09
C GLY A 49 -15.17 -7.13 4.89
N SER A 50 -15.28 -7.73 3.70
CA SER A 50 -14.49 -7.30 2.53
C SER A 50 -14.99 -5.95 2.00
N SER A 51 -16.31 -5.77 1.91
CA SER A 51 -16.96 -4.55 1.44
C SER A 51 -16.69 -3.35 2.35
N GLN A 52 -16.79 -3.52 3.68
CA GLN A 52 -16.45 -2.49 4.66
C GLN A 52 -15.00 -2.01 4.55
N CYS A 53 -14.10 -2.91 4.18
CA CYS A 53 -12.69 -2.58 4.00
C CYS A 53 -12.43 -1.77 2.73
N TRP A 54 -13.14 -2.08 1.65
CA TRP A 54 -13.11 -1.27 0.43
C TRP A 54 -13.72 0.11 0.66
N ASP A 55 -14.84 0.18 1.39
CA ASP A 55 -15.49 1.45 1.69
C ASP A 55 -14.59 2.33 2.59
N SER A 56 -13.97 1.74 3.62
CA SER A 56 -13.00 2.44 4.48
C SER A 56 -11.76 2.91 3.71
N LEU A 57 -11.30 2.13 2.73
CA LEU A 57 -10.18 2.52 1.86
C LEU A 57 -10.53 3.70 0.95
N LEU A 58 -11.76 3.73 0.42
CA LEU A 58 -12.25 4.86 -0.37
C LEU A 58 -12.42 6.11 0.50
N GLU A 59 -12.90 5.96 1.73
CA GLU A 59 -12.97 7.05 2.70
C GLU A 59 -11.56 7.60 3.00
N LEU A 60 -10.57 6.73 3.23
CA LEU A 60 -9.18 7.14 3.41
C LEU A 60 -8.61 7.92 2.20
N GLN A 61 -9.02 7.57 0.98
CA GLN A 61 -8.62 8.31 -0.21
C GLN A 61 -9.09 9.77 -0.16
N THR A 62 -10.27 10.05 0.40
CA THR A 62 -10.77 11.42 0.56
C THR A 62 -9.94 12.22 1.59
N CYS A 63 -9.34 11.53 2.56
CA CYS A 63 -8.49 12.09 3.62
C CYS A 63 -7.07 12.47 3.16
N THR A 64 -6.69 12.17 1.92
CA THR A 64 -5.33 12.44 1.40
C THR A 64 -4.91 13.89 1.62
N GLY A 65 -5.85 14.84 1.49
CA GLY A 65 -5.58 16.27 1.75
C GLY A 65 -5.21 16.55 3.21
N GLU A 66 -5.97 16.01 4.16
CA GLU A 66 -5.73 16.16 5.60
C GLU A 66 -4.42 15.49 6.02
N ILE A 67 -4.14 14.29 5.51
CA ILE A 67 -2.91 13.54 5.79
C ILE A 67 -1.69 14.30 5.28
N VAL A 68 -1.73 14.79 4.05
CA VAL A 68 -0.62 15.56 3.47
C VAL A 68 -0.42 16.87 4.23
N LEU A 69 -1.50 17.57 4.57
CA LEU A 69 -1.43 18.83 5.32
C LEU A 69 -0.85 18.62 6.73
N PHE A 70 -1.24 17.54 7.40
CA PHE A 70 -0.73 17.12 8.71
C PHE A 70 0.80 16.98 8.71
N PHE A 71 1.36 16.32 7.69
CA PHE A 71 2.82 16.13 7.59
C PHE A 71 3.57 17.38 7.09
N ILE A 72 3.01 18.16 6.17
CA ILE A 72 3.71 19.32 5.57
C ILE A 72 3.70 20.54 6.48
N ASN A 73 2.57 20.82 7.14
CA ASN A 73 2.38 22.05 7.90
C ASN A 73 2.46 21.82 9.42
N GLY A 74 2.42 20.56 9.87
CA GLY A 74 2.22 20.25 11.29
C GLY A 74 0.85 20.68 11.80
N GLU A 75 -0.09 20.99 10.89
CA GLU A 75 -1.48 21.32 11.19
C GLU A 75 -2.18 20.08 11.75
N THR A 76 -2.83 20.24 12.89
CA THR A 76 -2.90 19.18 13.91
C THR A 76 -4.18 18.35 13.91
N TYR A 77 -4.92 18.26 12.81
CA TYR A 77 -6.19 17.52 12.84
C TYR A 77 -6.46 16.70 11.59
N LEU A 78 -6.46 15.39 11.81
CA LEU A 78 -7.24 14.45 11.01
C LEU A 78 -8.66 14.45 11.57
N GLY A 79 -9.65 14.54 10.70
CA GLY A 79 -11.05 14.42 11.04
C GLY A 79 -11.36 13.07 11.72
N PRO A 80 -12.45 12.99 12.51
CA PRO A 80 -12.86 11.75 13.15
C PRO A 80 -13.12 10.64 12.14
N ASP A 81 -13.67 10.99 10.97
CA ASP A 81 -13.95 10.06 9.87
C ASP A 81 -12.63 9.52 9.28
N CYS A 82 -11.64 10.40 9.04
CA CYS A 82 -10.32 10.00 8.58
C CYS A 82 -9.58 9.10 9.58
N CYS A 83 -9.64 9.42 10.87
CA CYS A 83 -9.07 8.55 11.90
C CYS A 83 -9.82 7.21 12.01
N GLY A 84 -11.14 7.22 11.81
CA GLY A 84 -11.98 6.03 11.75
C GLY A 84 -11.55 5.11 10.62
N ALA A 85 -11.43 5.66 9.40
CA ALA A 85 -10.99 4.94 8.21
C ALA A 85 -9.58 4.33 8.40
N ILE A 86 -8.61 5.10 8.92
CA ILE A 86 -7.26 4.58 9.23
C ILE A 86 -7.35 3.38 10.17
N ARG A 87 -8.08 3.53 11.28
CA ARG A 87 -8.20 2.48 12.30
C ARG A 87 -8.85 1.22 11.74
N THR A 88 -9.90 1.36 10.94
CA THR A 88 -10.59 0.23 10.30
C THR A 88 -9.64 -0.49 9.35
N ILE A 89 -8.89 0.24 8.54
CA ILE A 89 -7.92 -0.35 7.61
C ILE A 89 -6.84 -1.13 8.35
N GLU A 90 -6.22 -0.53 9.36
CA GLU A 90 -5.12 -1.15 10.10
C GLU A 90 -5.54 -2.38 10.90
N ARG A 91 -6.70 -2.31 11.57
CA ARG A 91 -7.10 -3.35 12.53
C ARG A 91 -8.00 -4.43 11.95
N GLN A 92 -8.88 -4.06 11.03
CA GLN A 92 -9.94 -4.95 10.55
C GLN A 92 -9.66 -5.41 9.12
N CYS A 93 -9.04 -4.55 8.30
CA CYS A 93 -8.86 -4.82 6.88
C CYS A 93 -7.53 -5.44 6.55
N TRP A 94 -6.44 -5.02 7.18
CA TRP A 94 -5.12 -5.56 6.90
C TRP A 94 -5.07 -7.10 6.99
N PRO A 95 -5.69 -7.75 7.99
CA PRO A 95 -5.74 -9.21 8.04
C PRO A 95 -6.53 -9.81 6.86
N SER A 96 -7.67 -9.22 6.52
CA SER A 96 -8.61 -9.77 5.51
C SER A 96 -8.15 -9.52 4.07
N MET A 97 -7.51 -8.37 3.81
CA MET A 97 -7.01 -7.95 2.50
C MET A 97 -5.86 -8.82 2.01
N LEU A 98 -5.01 -9.31 2.92
CA LEU A 98 -3.98 -10.29 2.62
C LEU A 98 -4.58 -11.62 2.13
N GLY A 99 -5.77 -11.99 2.65
CA GLY A 99 -6.56 -13.11 2.15
C GLY A 99 -6.96 -12.96 0.69
N SER A 100 -7.39 -11.77 0.27
CA SER A 100 -7.82 -11.49 -1.11
C SER A 100 -6.70 -11.61 -2.15
N ILE A 101 -5.43 -11.54 -1.74
CA ILE A 101 -4.27 -11.77 -2.62
C ILE A 101 -3.67 -13.18 -2.49
N GLY A 102 -4.31 -14.06 -1.73
CA GLY A 102 -3.99 -15.49 -1.65
C GLY A 102 -3.20 -15.94 -0.43
N PHE A 103 -3.01 -15.10 0.59
CA PHE A 103 -2.41 -15.53 1.86
C PHE A 103 -3.43 -16.18 2.78
N THR A 104 -3.06 -17.30 3.38
CA THR A 104 -3.89 -18.01 4.36
C THR A 104 -3.84 -17.34 5.74
N SER A 105 -4.64 -17.82 6.69
CA SER A 105 -4.59 -17.30 8.07
C SER A 105 -3.28 -17.62 8.78
N GLU A 106 -2.72 -18.83 8.61
CA GLU A 106 -1.43 -19.18 9.21
C GLU A 106 -0.27 -18.36 8.63
N GLU A 107 -0.21 -18.16 7.32
CA GLU A 107 0.87 -17.37 6.71
C GLU A 107 0.87 -15.91 7.19
N ARG A 108 -0.32 -15.35 7.43
CA ARG A 108 -0.48 -14.00 7.98
C ARG A 108 0.00 -13.92 9.42
N ASP A 109 -0.33 -14.91 10.25
CA ASP A 109 0.09 -14.98 11.65
C ASP A 109 1.62 -15.11 11.78
N ILE A 110 2.24 -15.94 10.93
CA ILE A 110 3.71 -16.08 10.84
C ILE A 110 4.35 -14.74 10.48
N LEU A 111 3.81 -14.04 9.48
CA LEU A 111 4.35 -12.75 9.04
C LEU A 111 4.21 -11.67 10.13
N HIS A 112 3.08 -11.65 10.84
CA HIS A 112 2.84 -10.76 11.97
C HIS A 112 3.87 -11.01 13.09
N GLY A 113 4.04 -12.26 13.50
CA GLY A 113 5.03 -12.64 14.50
C GLY A 113 6.47 -12.30 14.12
N TYR A 114 6.82 -12.36 12.83
CA TYR A 114 8.13 -11.92 12.34
C TYR A 114 8.34 -10.41 12.50
N CYS A 115 7.35 -9.60 12.13
CA CYS A 115 7.44 -8.14 12.24
C CYS A 115 7.48 -7.67 13.70
N ASP A 116 6.67 -8.24 14.59
CA ASP A 116 6.69 -7.92 16.02
C ASP A 116 8.06 -8.22 16.66
N ALA A 117 8.66 -9.36 16.31
CA ALA A 117 10.00 -9.72 16.78
C ALA A 117 11.07 -8.74 16.29
N SER A 118 10.91 -8.16 15.10
CA SER A 118 11.84 -7.16 14.55
C SER A 118 11.79 -5.82 15.28
N GLU A 119 10.63 -5.44 15.83
CA GLU A 119 10.48 -4.21 16.62
C GLU A 119 11.07 -4.34 18.04
N SER A 120 11.02 -5.55 18.62
CA SER A 120 11.55 -5.83 19.96
C SER A 120 13.07 -5.67 20.11
N CYS A 121 13.80 -5.50 19.00
CA CYS A 121 15.25 -5.24 19.01
C CYS A 121 15.61 -3.73 19.04
N SER A 122 14.63 -2.82 18.98
CA SER A 122 14.90 -1.40 18.69
C SER A 122 14.53 -0.36 19.76
N THR A 123 13.92 -0.69 20.91
CA THR A 123 13.66 0.34 21.95
C THR A 123 13.73 -0.19 23.39
N PRO A 124 14.56 0.41 24.28
CA PRO A 124 14.44 0.21 25.72
C PRO A 124 13.16 0.91 26.22
N GLU A 125 12.27 0.17 26.87
CA GLU A 125 11.06 0.69 27.49
C GLU A 125 11.39 1.82 28.49
N ILE A 126 11.00 3.04 28.17
CA ILE A 126 10.87 4.12 29.14
C ILE A 126 9.42 4.08 29.65
N PRO A 127 9.16 3.70 30.91
CA PRO A 127 7.81 3.70 31.44
C PRO A 127 7.28 5.14 31.49
N SER A 128 6.22 5.40 30.73
CA SER A 128 5.52 6.69 30.77
C SER A 128 4.65 6.77 32.03
N PRO A 129 4.76 7.85 32.83
CA PRO A 129 4.03 7.96 34.08
C PRO A 129 2.55 8.25 33.82
N LEU A 130 1.70 7.43 34.46
CA LEU A 130 0.28 7.67 34.69
C LEU A 130 0.02 9.14 35.06
N ALA A 131 -0.76 9.83 34.23
CA ALA A 131 -1.23 11.18 34.51
C ALA A 131 -2.76 11.23 34.57
N ARG A 132 -3.22 11.26 35.83
CA ARG A 132 -4.42 11.90 36.42
C ARG A 132 -5.81 11.46 35.97
#